data_AF-A0A5Q4T750-F1
#
_entry.id   AF-A0A5Q4T750-F1
#
_cell.length_a   1.000
_cell.length_b   1.000
_cell.length_c   1.000
_cell.angle_alpha   90.00
_cell.angle_beta   90.00
_cell.angle_gamma   90.00
#
_symmetry.space_group_name_H-M   'P 1'
#
loop_
_entity.id
_entity.type
_entity.pdbx_description
1 polymer ?
#
loop_
_entity_poly.entity_id
_entity_poly.type
_entity_poly.pdbx_seq_one_letter_code
_entity_poly.pdbx_strand_id
1 'polypeptide(L)'
;MPVERPAVPFWLRHALRAQAGPVPWSAMARGAAAVLPLLVAVLAGAPTAGVPAAIGALFAGINDRPGSRRTAVTALGVPAAAGACGLLTGTLAAAAVPQGLATPVLPVLLGLLGLVAGAVSSTGPLASACGTQLLIAAVIGAGMDLPEPAWLRCLSYLTGAAWPLLLRRLVPAPRRRGRIPYRFDGEYEAVAVVYERTAALLEAAGGATATARRAALTAALDHAQDALGGIRSGPRASPEELRLGARYGAAAALAEAATALAWTGEPVPRRAVRGARRLAAAVRAGAPCGPLPAPPRTAPGLRALDDALLRAAEAFDDADRGGRPPGTARTRPGGTRPGGLPAPGRAPGGAAGRGRAVTWGAARAGPCRPAPHPTPRVTGDLVPTRTG
;
A
#
# COMPACT_ATOMS: atom_id res chain seq x y z
N MET A 1 -38.05 1.06 -33.11
CA MET A 1 -36.90 1.88 -32.66
C MET A 1 -36.10 1.05 -31.67
N PRO A 2 -34.91 0.53 -32.02
CA PRO A 2 -34.04 -0.10 -31.04
C PRO A 2 -33.52 0.99 -30.09
N VAL A 3 -33.77 0.83 -28.80
CA VAL A 3 -33.21 1.70 -27.75
C VAL A 3 -31.72 1.38 -27.66
N GLU A 4 -30.87 2.27 -28.17
CA GLU A 4 -29.44 2.21 -27.90
C GLU A 4 -29.23 2.35 -26.39
N ARG A 5 -28.73 1.28 -25.76
CA ARG A 5 -28.35 1.34 -24.35
C ARG A 5 -27.17 2.30 -24.22
N PRO A 6 -27.21 3.31 -23.34
CA PRO A 6 -26.10 4.23 -23.17
C PRO A 6 -24.84 3.45 -22.78
N ALA A 7 -23.81 3.54 -23.63
CA ALA A 7 -22.54 2.86 -23.39
C ALA A 7 -21.87 3.49 -22.18
N VAL A 8 -21.73 2.73 -21.09
CA VAL A 8 -21.08 3.19 -19.86
C VAL A 8 -19.66 3.67 -20.19
N PRO A 9 -19.26 4.90 -19.80
CA PRO A 9 -17.92 5.41 -20.07
C PRO A 9 -16.84 4.45 -19.60
N PHE A 10 -15.75 4.31 -20.35
CA PHE A 10 -14.72 3.30 -20.07
C PHE A 10 -14.12 3.44 -18.66
N TRP A 11 -13.98 4.67 -18.15
CA TRP A 11 -13.46 4.95 -16.82
C TRP A 11 -14.39 4.42 -15.72
N LEU A 12 -15.71 4.57 -15.89
CA LEU A 12 -16.71 4.06 -14.97
C LEU A 12 -16.79 2.54 -15.03
N ARG A 13 -16.71 1.99 -16.25
CA ARG A 13 -16.66 0.54 -16.48
C ARG A 13 -15.41 -0.10 -15.87
N HIS A 14 -14.29 0.62 -15.85
CA HIS A 14 -13.05 0.19 -15.22
C HIS A 14 -13.14 0.25 -13.69
N ALA A 15 -13.67 1.35 -13.14
CA ALA A 15 -13.86 1.52 -11.70
C ALA A 15 -14.84 0.49 -11.10
N LEU A 16 -15.90 0.14 -11.85
CA LEU A 16 -16.90 -0.85 -11.44
C LEU A 16 -16.48 -2.31 -11.73
N ARG A 17 -15.31 -2.54 -12.34
CA ARG A 17 -14.88 -3.89 -12.70
C ARG A 17 -14.38 -4.61 -11.45
N ALA A 18 -15.22 -5.49 -10.91
CA ALA A 18 -14.81 -6.40 -9.83
C ALA A 18 -13.61 -7.24 -10.29
N GLN A 19 -12.50 -7.15 -9.56
CA GLN A 19 -11.35 -8.02 -9.79
C GLN A 19 -11.66 -9.39 -9.19
N ALA A 20 -11.76 -10.42 -10.04
CA ALA A 20 -11.87 -11.81 -9.59
C ALA A 20 -10.50 -12.28 -9.07
N GLY A 21 -10.25 -12.03 -7.79
CA GLY A 21 -9.11 -12.59 -7.07
C GLY A 21 -9.47 -13.92 -6.39
N PRO A 22 -8.48 -14.76 -6.04
CA PRO A 22 -8.71 -15.92 -5.20
C PRO A 22 -9.33 -15.47 -3.87
N VAL A 23 -10.40 -16.15 -3.44
CA VAL A 23 -11.15 -15.80 -2.23
C VAL A 23 -10.28 -16.05 -0.99
N PRO A 24 -10.05 -15.04 -0.13
CA PRO A 24 -9.28 -15.20 1.09
C PRO A 24 -10.14 -15.88 2.17
N TRP A 25 -10.30 -17.20 2.10
CA TRP A 25 -11.16 -17.98 3.01
C TRP A 25 -10.90 -17.73 4.50
N SER A 26 -9.65 -17.53 4.90
CA SER A 26 -9.31 -17.20 6.29
C SER A 26 -9.77 -15.80 6.71
N ALA A 27 -9.81 -14.84 5.78
CA ALA A 27 -10.39 -13.52 6.04
C ALA A 27 -11.93 -13.62 6.09
N MET A 28 -12.55 -14.41 5.20
CA MET A 28 -14.00 -14.67 5.26
C MET A 28 -14.43 -15.32 6.57
N ALA A 29 -13.73 -16.38 7.02
CA ALA A 29 -14.04 -17.06 8.27
C ALA A 29 -13.86 -16.13 9.48
N ARG A 30 -12.80 -15.29 9.49
CA ARG A 30 -12.61 -14.28 10.54
C ARG A 30 -13.69 -13.19 10.50
N GLY A 31 -14.13 -12.77 9.30
CA GLY A 31 -15.23 -11.84 9.12
C GLY A 31 -16.56 -12.40 9.60
N ALA A 32 -16.86 -13.66 9.28
CA ALA A 32 -18.05 -14.35 9.79
C ALA A 32 -18.01 -14.48 11.32
N ALA A 33 -16.86 -14.85 11.88
CA ALA A 33 -16.66 -14.91 13.33
C ALA A 33 -16.70 -13.53 14.01
N ALA A 34 -16.58 -12.42 13.27
CA ALA A 34 -16.68 -11.08 13.82
C ALA A 34 -18.11 -10.74 14.31
N VAL A 35 -19.12 -11.48 13.86
CA VAL A 35 -20.54 -11.32 14.27
C VAL A 35 -20.81 -11.90 15.67
N LEU A 36 -19.91 -12.72 16.21
CA LEU A 36 -20.10 -13.41 17.49
C LEU A 36 -20.50 -12.50 18.67
N PRO A 37 -19.91 -11.30 18.89
CA PRO A 37 -20.33 -10.42 19.98
C PRO A 37 -21.80 -9.98 19.87
N LEU A 38 -22.28 -9.71 18.65
CA LEU A 38 -23.68 -9.40 18.40
C LEU A 38 -24.57 -10.60 18.72
N LEU A 39 -24.19 -11.79 18.25
CA LEU A 39 -24.94 -13.02 18.52
C LEU A 39 -25.07 -13.28 20.02
N VAL A 40 -23.98 -13.11 20.79
CA VAL A 40 -23.99 -13.26 22.24
C VAL A 40 -24.94 -12.25 22.90
N ALA A 41 -24.93 -10.99 22.47
CA ALA A 41 -25.84 -9.96 23.00
C ALA A 41 -27.32 -10.28 22.71
N VAL A 42 -27.63 -10.79 21.51
CA VAL A 42 -28.98 -11.23 21.12
C VAL A 42 -29.42 -12.41 22.00
N LEU A 43 -28.56 -13.42 22.18
CA LEU A 43 -28.86 -14.58 23.01
C LEU A 43 -29.02 -14.22 24.50
N ALA A 44 -28.34 -13.17 24.96
CA ALA A 44 -28.48 -12.63 26.31
C ALA A 44 -29.72 -11.73 26.50
N GLY A 45 -30.56 -11.56 25.45
CA GLY A 45 -31.75 -10.72 25.52
C GLY A 45 -31.47 -9.21 25.47
N ALA A 46 -30.25 -8.80 25.08
CA ALA A 46 -29.83 -7.39 24.99
C ALA A 46 -29.41 -7.00 23.55
N PRO A 47 -30.29 -7.12 22.55
CA PRO A 47 -29.94 -6.91 21.14
C PRO A 47 -29.51 -5.46 20.85
N THR A 48 -30.08 -4.48 21.53
CA THR A 48 -29.75 -3.05 21.40
C THR A 48 -28.30 -2.76 21.80
N ALA A 49 -27.83 -3.34 22.90
CA ALA A 49 -26.43 -3.27 23.32
C ALA A 49 -25.47 -3.99 22.34
N GLY A 50 -25.97 -4.95 21.56
CA GLY A 50 -25.22 -5.64 20.52
C GLY A 50 -24.94 -4.79 19.28
N VAL A 51 -25.75 -3.76 19.00
CA VAL A 51 -25.61 -2.92 17.79
C VAL A 51 -24.27 -2.16 17.77
N PRO A 52 -23.86 -1.41 18.83
CA PRO A 52 -22.55 -0.78 18.85
C PRO A 52 -21.40 -1.77 18.67
N ALA A 53 -21.50 -2.96 19.28
CA ALA A 53 -20.52 -4.02 19.11
C ALA A 53 -20.43 -4.51 17.66
N ALA A 54 -21.56 -4.69 16.98
CA ALA A 54 -21.59 -5.07 15.57
C ALA A 54 -20.92 -4.00 14.68
N ILE A 55 -21.21 -2.72 14.94
CA ILE A 55 -20.62 -1.59 14.20
C ILE A 55 -19.10 -1.54 14.44
N GLY A 56 -18.66 -1.69 15.70
CA GLY A 56 -17.24 -1.75 16.03
C GLY A 56 -16.52 -2.92 15.35
N ALA A 57 -17.13 -4.11 15.33
CA ALA A 57 -16.61 -5.29 14.64
C ALA A 57 -16.53 -5.09 13.12
N LEU A 58 -17.55 -4.48 12.51
CA LEU A 58 -17.58 -4.13 11.09
C LEU A 58 -16.42 -3.18 10.73
N PHE A 59 -16.26 -2.11 11.49
CA PHE A 59 -15.20 -1.13 11.26
C PHE A 59 -13.79 -1.68 11.47
N ALA A 60 -13.60 -2.52 12.50
CA ALA A 60 -12.36 -3.25 12.70
C ALA A 60 -12.09 -4.23 11.55
N GLY A 61 -13.12 -4.89 11.00
CA GLY A 61 -13.02 -5.77 9.84
C GLY A 61 -12.65 -5.03 8.55
N ILE A 62 -13.25 -3.86 8.29
CA ILE A 62 -12.90 -3.00 7.14
C ILE A 62 -11.43 -2.54 7.22
N ASN A 63 -10.94 -2.26 8.43
CA ASN A 63 -9.55 -1.89 8.66
C ASN A 63 -8.59 -3.09 8.75
N ASP A 64 -9.09 -4.33 8.73
CA ASP A 64 -8.27 -5.54 8.84
C ASP A 64 -7.49 -5.80 7.54
N ARG A 65 -6.44 -5.01 7.33
CA ARG A 65 -5.50 -5.22 6.22
C ARG A 65 -4.53 -6.37 6.52
N PRO A 66 -4.11 -7.15 5.52
CA PRO A 66 -3.05 -8.14 5.68
C PRO A 66 -1.73 -7.40 5.98
N GLY A 67 -1.03 -7.81 7.04
CA GLY A 67 0.16 -7.11 7.56
C GLY A 67 0.63 -7.72 8.87
N SER A 68 1.67 -7.18 9.53
CA SER A 68 2.06 -7.70 10.84
C SER A 68 0.96 -7.58 11.87
N ARG A 69 1.03 -8.45 12.88
CA ARG A 69 0.19 -8.34 14.08
C ARG A 69 0.41 -7.02 14.83
N ARG A 70 1.57 -6.36 14.70
CA ARG A 70 1.84 -5.07 15.37
C ARG A 70 1.18 -3.91 14.65
N THR A 71 1.32 -3.84 13.32
CA THR A 71 0.63 -2.82 12.54
C THR A 71 -0.88 -2.99 12.64
N ALA A 72 -1.38 -4.23 12.76
CA ALA A 72 -2.78 -4.50 13.03
C ALA A 72 -3.29 -3.84 14.34
N VAL A 73 -2.53 -3.92 15.44
CA VAL A 73 -2.96 -3.28 16.70
C VAL A 73 -3.13 -1.78 16.53
N THR A 74 -2.19 -1.12 15.85
CA THR A 74 -2.31 0.33 15.60
C THR A 74 -3.36 0.66 14.54
N ALA A 75 -3.46 -0.13 13.48
CA ALA A 75 -4.35 0.11 12.34
C ALA A 75 -5.82 -0.22 12.64
N LEU A 76 -6.10 -1.13 13.58
CA LEU A 76 -7.46 -1.41 14.04
C LEU A 76 -7.75 -0.63 15.32
N GLY A 77 -6.81 -0.58 16.28
CA GLY A 77 -7.04 0.00 17.60
C GLY A 77 -7.14 1.52 17.61
N VAL A 78 -6.29 2.24 16.86
CA VAL A 78 -6.32 3.71 16.86
C VAL A 78 -7.60 4.22 16.19
N PRO A 79 -8.03 3.73 15.01
CA PRO A 79 -9.32 4.10 14.44
C PRO A 79 -10.49 3.66 15.32
N ALA A 80 -10.44 2.49 15.96
CA ALA A 80 -11.49 2.06 16.88
C ALA A 80 -11.63 3.02 18.08
N ALA A 81 -10.52 3.49 18.67
CA ALA A 81 -10.57 4.51 19.71
C ALA A 81 -11.18 5.82 19.19
N ALA A 82 -10.81 6.25 17.98
CA ALA A 82 -11.39 7.44 17.34
C ALA A 82 -12.90 7.29 17.07
N GLY A 83 -13.34 6.12 16.62
CA GLY A 83 -14.75 5.78 16.44
C GLY A 83 -15.52 5.73 17.76
N ALA A 84 -14.94 5.20 18.83
CA ALA A 84 -15.56 5.24 20.17
C ALA A 84 -15.70 6.68 20.68
N CYS A 85 -14.68 7.52 20.48
CA CYS A 85 -14.77 8.96 20.77
C CYS A 85 -15.86 9.63 19.94
N GLY A 86 -15.96 9.31 18.65
CA GLY A 86 -17.03 9.79 17.78
C GLY A 86 -18.42 9.39 18.30
N LEU A 87 -18.61 8.11 18.62
CA LEU A 87 -19.87 7.58 19.16
C LEU A 87 -20.27 8.31 20.45
N LEU A 88 -19.29 8.53 21.35
CA LEU A 88 -19.50 9.26 22.59
C LEU A 88 -19.90 10.72 22.31
N THR A 89 -19.14 11.44 21.49
CA THR A 89 -19.41 12.86 21.20
C THR A 89 -20.75 13.04 20.49
N GLY A 90 -21.09 12.16 19.54
CA GLY A 90 -22.39 12.16 18.88
C GLY A 90 -23.55 11.95 19.83
N THR A 91 -23.44 10.94 20.71
CA THR A 91 -24.48 10.64 21.71
C THR A 91 -24.65 11.79 22.70
N LEU A 92 -23.56 12.38 23.18
CA LEU A 92 -23.60 13.51 24.11
C LEU A 92 -24.11 14.79 23.44
N ALA A 93 -23.76 15.05 22.18
CA ALA A 93 -24.27 16.19 21.43
C ALA A 93 -25.78 16.10 21.22
N ALA A 94 -26.30 14.92 20.88
CA ALA A 94 -27.75 14.71 20.76
C ALA A 94 -28.49 14.89 22.09
N ALA A 95 -27.87 14.49 23.21
CA ALA A 95 -28.46 14.69 24.54
C ALA A 95 -28.41 16.14 25.03
N ALA A 96 -27.38 16.90 24.64
CA ALA A 96 -27.17 18.28 25.08
C ALA A 96 -27.99 19.31 24.28
N VAL A 97 -28.36 18.99 23.04
CA VAL A 97 -29.12 19.90 22.18
C VAL A 97 -30.63 19.76 22.44
N PRO A 98 -31.35 20.84 22.79
CA PRO A 98 -32.80 20.79 22.93
C PRO A 98 -33.48 20.31 21.65
N GLN A 99 -34.54 19.50 21.79
CA GLN A 99 -35.21 18.84 20.66
C GLN A 99 -35.65 19.81 19.54
N GLY A 100 -36.06 21.03 19.88
CA GLY A 100 -36.45 22.07 18.91
C GLY A 100 -35.29 22.68 18.11
N LEU A 101 -34.03 22.51 18.56
CA LEU A 101 -32.83 23.02 17.91
C LEU A 101 -31.96 21.91 17.30
N ALA A 102 -32.31 20.64 17.52
CA ALA A 102 -31.54 19.50 17.02
C ALA A 102 -31.39 19.52 15.49
N THR A 103 -32.47 19.87 14.77
CA THR A 103 -32.51 19.89 13.30
C THR A 103 -31.46 20.82 12.67
N PRO A 104 -31.32 22.10 13.09
CA PRO A 104 -30.26 22.97 12.55
C PRO A 104 -28.89 22.78 13.23
N VAL A 105 -28.84 22.53 14.54
CA VAL A 105 -27.57 22.59 15.30
C VAL A 105 -26.73 21.34 15.11
N LEU A 106 -27.35 20.16 15.12
CA LEU A 106 -26.63 18.88 15.09
C LEU A 106 -25.87 18.68 13.76
N PRO A 107 -26.44 18.99 12.57
CA PRO A 107 -25.70 18.93 11.32
C PRO A 107 -24.54 19.92 11.25
N VAL A 108 -24.68 21.12 11.84
CA VAL A 108 -23.59 22.11 11.89
C VAL A 108 -22.44 21.59 12.75
N LEU A 109 -22.73 21.05 13.93
CA LEU A 109 -21.71 20.47 14.81
C LEU A 109 -21.00 19.28 14.15
N LEU A 110 -21.76 18.36 13.54
CA LEU A 110 -21.21 17.23 12.81
C LEU A 110 -20.42 17.67 11.56
N GLY A 111 -20.85 18.75 10.90
CA GLY A 111 -20.14 19.35 9.77
C GLY A 111 -18.79 19.94 10.18
N LEU A 112 -18.74 20.67 11.30
CA LEU A 112 -17.48 21.18 11.87
C LEU A 112 -16.55 20.03 12.28
N LEU A 113 -17.10 18.99 12.92
CA LEU A 113 -16.33 17.78 13.25
C LEU A 113 -15.79 17.10 11.99
N GLY A 114 -16.60 17.04 10.93
CA GLY A 114 -16.22 16.52 9.62
C GLY A 114 -15.10 17.32 8.95
N LEU A 115 -15.10 18.65 9.07
CA LEU A 115 -14.01 19.51 8.58
C LEU A 115 -12.70 19.21 9.31
N VAL A 116 -12.74 19.10 10.65
CA VAL A 116 -11.56 18.74 11.45
C VAL A 116 -11.06 17.33 11.10
N ALA A 117 -11.98 16.36 11.01
CA ALA A 117 -11.65 14.99 10.61
C ALA A 117 -11.05 14.93 9.19
N GLY A 118 -11.58 15.71 8.25
CA GLY A 118 -11.06 15.85 6.88
C GLY A 118 -9.66 16.46 6.84
N ALA A 119 -9.41 17.50 7.63
CA ALA A 119 -8.08 18.12 7.74
C ALA A 119 -7.05 17.11 8.28
N VAL A 120 -7.39 16.39 9.36
CA VAL A 120 -6.53 15.35 9.96
C VAL A 120 -6.27 14.21 8.96
N SER A 121 -7.27 13.85 8.14
CA SER A 121 -7.19 12.77 7.15
C SER A 121 -6.09 12.98 6.11
N SER A 122 -5.65 14.21 5.85
CA SER A 122 -4.56 14.52 4.91
C SER A 122 -3.17 14.03 5.36
N THR A 123 -3.01 13.71 6.65
CA THR A 123 -1.72 13.33 7.25
C THR A 123 -1.29 11.91 6.89
N GLY A 124 -2.21 11.06 6.44
CA GLY A 124 -1.91 9.71 5.96
C GLY A 124 -3.06 8.71 6.14
N PRO A 125 -2.86 7.45 5.70
CA PRO A 125 -3.92 6.43 5.67
C PRO A 125 -4.54 6.14 7.04
N LEU A 126 -3.72 6.09 8.10
CA LEU A 126 -4.21 5.86 9.46
C LEU A 126 -5.05 7.03 9.97
N ALA A 127 -4.62 8.26 9.67
CA ALA A 127 -5.34 9.47 10.07
C ALA A 127 -6.69 9.56 9.34
N SER A 128 -6.74 9.17 8.06
CA SER A 128 -7.96 9.06 7.28
C SER A 128 -8.94 8.03 7.85
N ALA A 129 -8.45 6.84 8.22
CA ALA A 129 -9.28 5.82 8.88
C ALA A 129 -9.83 6.32 10.22
N CYS A 130 -9.03 7.03 11.02
CA CYS A 130 -9.49 7.63 12.28
C CYS A 130 -10.55 8.71 12.06
N GLY A 131 -10.32 9.63 11.11
CA GLY A 131 -11.27 10.70 10.80
C GLY A 131 -12.60 10.16 10.29
N THR A 132 -12.56 9.17 9.41
CA THR A 132 -13.76 8.52 8.86
C THR A 132 -14.55 7.80 9.95
N GLN A 133 -13.89 7.00 10.80
CA GLN A 133 -14.58 6.28 11.87
C GLN A 133 -15.12 7.21 12.94
N LEU A 134 -14.37 8.25 13.31
CA LEU A 134 -14.84 9.27 14.24
C LEU A 134 -16.09 9.97 13.71
N LEU A 135 -16.10 10.39 12.45
CA LEU A 135 -17.24 11.08 11.86
C LEU A 135 -18.46 10.17 11.73
N ILE A 136 -18.31 8.97 11.15
CA ILE A 136 -19.44 8.07 10.95
C ILE A 136 -20.00 7.62 12.31
N ALA A 137 -19.14 7.29 13.28
CA ALA A 137 -19.60 6.90 14.60
C ALA A 137 -20.28 8.05 15.35
N ALA A 138 -19.86 9.31 15.14
CA ALA A 138 -20.54 10.48 15.68
C ALA A 138 -21.93 10.68 15.08
N VAL A 139 -22.08 10.55 13.76
CA VAL A 139 -23.40 10.59 13.11
C VAL A 139 -24.31 9.48 13.64
N ILE A 140 -23.78 8.27 13.75
CA ILE A 140 -24.49 7.12 14.32
C ILE A 140 -24.90 7.39 15.78
N GLY A 141 -23.98 7.86 16.62
CA GLY A 141 -24.26 8.13 18.03
C GLY A 141 -25.30 9.23 18.23
N ALA A 142 -25.30 10.23 17.34
CA ALA A 142 -26.24 11.33 17.36
C ALA A 142 -27.63 10.95 16.84
N GLY A 143 -27.71 10.01 15.90
CA GLY A 143 -28.97 9.56 15.29
C GLY A 143 -29.60 8.32 15.92
N MET A 144 -28.85 7.55 16.72
CA MET A 144 -29.35 6.35 17.36
C MET A 144 -29.92 6.64 18.76
N ASP A 145 -31.23 6.46 18.89
CA ASP A 145 -31.90 6.42 20.18
C ASP A 145 -31.83 5.01 20.77
N LEU A 146 -30.86 4.79 21.65
CA LEU A 146 -30.64 3.53 22.37
C LEU A 146 -30.92 3.75 23.87
N PRO A 147 -31.58 2.81 24.57
CA PRO A 147 -31.81 2.95 26.01
C PRO A 147 -30.53 2.96 26.85
N GLU A 148 -29.42 2.47 26.30
CA GLU A 148 -28.14 2.33 26.97
C GLU A 148 -27.43 3.69 27.15
N PRO A 149 -26.78 3.92 28.29
CA PRO A 149 -26.01 5.13 28.52
C PRO A 149 -24.80 5.21 27.58
N ALA A 150 -24.38 6.42 27.24
CA ALA A 150 -23.36 6.67 26.22
C ALA A 150 -22.04 5.90 26.45
N TRP A 151 -21.61 5.75 27.71
CA TRP A 151 -20.39 5.00 28.05
C TRP A 151 -20.52 3.50 27.73
N LEU A 152 -21.71 2.91 27.94
CA LEU A 152 -21.96 1.49 27.66
C LEU A 152 -21.98 1.23 26.15
N ARG A 153 -22.53 2.16 25.37
CA ARG A 153 -22.45 2.12 23.89
C ARG A 153 -20.98 2.12 23.42
N CYS A 154 -20.15 2.96 24.03
CA CYS A 154 -18.72 3.04 23.70
C CYS A 154 -17.95 1.77 24.08
N LEU A 155 -18.19 1.22 25.27
CA LEU A 155 -17.57 -0.04 25.68
C LEU A 155 -18.00 -1.18 24.75
N SER A 156 -19.29 -1.27 24.43
CA SER A 156 -19.82 -2.29 23.51
C SER A 156 -19.17 -2.18 22.13
N TYR A 157 -19.04 -0.96 21.59
CA TYR A 157 -18.31 -0.69 20.35
C TYR A 157 -16.85 -1.17 20.41
N LEU A 158 -16.13 -0.83 21.48
CA LEU A 158 -14.73 -1.23 21.66
C LEU A 158 -14.60 -2.75 21.84
N THR A 159 -15.53 -3.41 22.53
CA THR A 159 -15.58 -4.86 22.64
C THR A 159 -15.75 -5.52 21.27
N GLY A 160 -16.67 -4.99 20.45
CA GLY A 160 -16.85 -5.41 19.07
C GLY A 160 -15.60 -5.24 18.22
N ALA A 161 -14.94 -4.08 18.31
CA ALA A 161 -13.70 -3.81 17.58
C ALA A 161 -12.48 -4.63 18.06
N ALA A 162 -12.43 -4.94 19.35
CA ALA A 162 -11.38 -5.77 19.95
C ALA A 162 -11.51 -7.26 19.57
N TRP A 163 -12.71 -7.71 19.22
CA TRP A 163 -12.94 -9.13 18.90
C TRP A 163 -12.19 -9.62 17.65
N PRO A 164 -12.22 -8.95 16.48
CA PRO A 164 -11.37 -9.29 15.35
C PRO A 164 -9.86 -9.28 15.67
N LEU A 165 -9.42 -8.34 16.52
CA LEU A 165 -8.04 -8.30 17.01
C LEU A 165 -7.69 -9.54 17.84
N LEU A 166 -8.60 -9.99 18.70
CA LEU A 166 -8.47 -11.21 19.48
C LEU A 166 -8.44 -12.45 18.58
N LEU A 167 -9.35 -12.56 17.61
CA LEU A 167 -9.36 -13.64 16.62
C LEU A 167 -8.04 -13.70 15.85
N ARG A 168 -7.48 -12.55 15.46
CA ARG A 168 -6.18 -12.48 14.78
C ARG A 168 -5.03 -12.94 15.67
N ARG A 169 -5.13 -12.81 17.00
CA ARG A 169 -4.15 -13.35 17.94
C ARG A 169 -4.30 -14.86 18.14
N LEU A 170 -5.53 -15.32 18.35
CA LEU A 170 -5.87 -16.69 18.72
C LEU A 170 -5.81 -17.67 17.54
N VAL A 171 -6.05 -17.21 16.31
CA VAL A 171 -5.89 -18.03 15.11
C VAL A 171 -4.45 -17.90 14.62
N PRO A 172 -3.56 -18.88 14.87
CA PRO A 172 -2.20 -18.86 14.33
C PRO A 172 -2.25 -18.84 12.80
N ALA A 173 -1.49 -17.94 12.19
CA ALA A 173 -1.15 -18.07 10.78
C ALA A 173 -0.39 -19.39 10.59
N PRO A 174 -0.50 -20.06 9.43
CA PRO A 174 0.25 -21.28 9.14
C PRO A 174 1.73 -21.07 9.48
N ARG A 175 2.28 -21.90 10.39
CA ARG A 175 3.67 -21.81 10.83
C ARG A 175 4.60 -21.85 9.62
N ARG A 176 5.25 -20.74 9.28
CA ARG A 176 6.37 -20.74 8.35
C ARG A 176 7.65 -21.13 9.09
N ARG A 177 8.28 -22.22 8.64
CA ARG A 177 9.66 -22.58 9.00
C ARG A 177 10.58 -21.56 8.32
N GLY A 178 11.16 -20.65 9.09
CA GLY A 178 12.09 -19.64 8.56
C GLY A 178 12.74 -18.82 9.67
N ARG A 179 13.75 -18.03 9.31
CA ARG A 179 14.50 -17.15 10.24
C ARG A 179 13.79 -15.81 10.50
N ILE A 180 12.61 -15.62 9.90
CA ILE A 180 11.84 -14.37 9.98
C ILE A 180 11.19 -14.28 11.37
N PRO A 181 11.39 -13.18 12.11
CA PRO A 181 10.66 -12.97 13.35
C PRO A 181 9.16 -13.03 13.08
N TYR A 182 8.42 -13.74 13.93
CA TYR A 182 6.96 -13.88 13.85
C TYR A 182 6.21 -12.56 13.67
N ARG A 183 6.82 -11.46 14.10
CA ARG A 183 6.31 -10.11 13.97
C ARG A 183 6.21 -9.63 12.52
N PHE A 184 7.06 -10.04 11.58
CA PHE A 184 7.15 -9.47 10.22
C PHE A 184 6.71 -10.42 9.10
N ASP A 185 6.15 -11.59 9.42
CA ASP A 185 5.81 -12.62 8.43
C ASP A 185 4.86 -12.11 7.32
N GLY A 186 3.91 -11.25 7.69
CA GLY A 186 2.97 -10.65 6.74
C GLY A 186 3.64 -9.68 5.75
N GLU A 187 4.52 -8.82 6.22
CA GLU A 187 5.23 -7.86 5.37
C GLU A 187 6.25 -8.56 4.47
N TYR A 188 6.96 -9.57 4.98
CA TYR A 188 7.85 -10.37 4.16
C TYR A 188 7.09 -11.13 3.07
N GLU A 189 5.93 -11.71 3.38
CA GLU A 189 5.12 -12.35 2.35
C GLU A 189 4.61 -11.35 1.31
N ALA A 190 4.17 -10.15 1.73
CA ALA A 190 3.73 -9.13 0.81
C ALA A 190 4.85 -8.73 -0.19
N VAL A 191 6.08 -8.54 0.30
CA VAL A 191 7.24 -8.25 -0.56
C VAL A 191 7.61 -9.45 -1.44
N ALA A 192 7.53 -10.68 -0.93
CA ALA A 192 7.78 -11.88 -1.71
C ALA A 192 6.78 -12.06 -2.87
N VAL A 193 5.50 -11.75 -2.62
CA VAL A 193 4.45 -11.78 -3.64
C VAL A 193 4.74 -10.77 -4.76
N VAL A 194 5.31 -9.60 -4.47
CA VAL A 194 5.75 -8.66 -5.52
C VAL A 194 6.77 -9.32 -6.45
N TYR A 195 7.84 -9.92 -5.91
CA TYR A 195 8.83 -10.64 -6.71
C TYR A 195 8.23 -11.80 -7.51
N GLU A 196 7.30 -12.55 -6.93
CA GLU A 196 6.59 -13.63 -7.61
C GLU A 196 5.71 -13.11 -8.76
N ARG A 197 4.96 -12.03 -8.55
CA ARG A 197 4.13 -11.41 -9.60
C ARG A 197 4.99 -10.79 -10.69
N THR A 198 6.15 -10.23 -10.36
CA THR A 198 7.14 -9.77 -11.33
C THR A 198 7.62 -10.93 -12.21
N ALA A 199 7.94 -12.08 -11.61
CA ALA A 199 8.30 -13.27 -12.37
C ALA A 199 7.15 -13.76 -13.29
N ALA A 200 5.92 -13.75 -12.78
CA ALA A 200 4.74 -14.15 -13.56
C ALA A 200 4.44 -13.19 -14.72
N LEU A 201 4.73 -11.89 -14.57
CA LEU A 201 4.62 -10.92 -15.66
C LEU A 201 5.68 -11.16 -16.73
N LEU A 202 6.95 -11.36 -16.33
CA LEU A 202 8.03 -11.68 -17.27
C LEU A 202 7.75 -12.97 -18.06
N GLU A 203 7.17 -13.99 -17.42
CA GLU A 203 6.80 -15.24 -18.07
C GLU A 203 5.63 -15.08 -19.05
N ALA A 204 4.72 -14.15 -18.77
CA ALA A 204 3.57 -13.85 -19.62
C ALA A 204 3.86 -12.80 -20.71
N ALA A 205 5.04 -12.19 -20.72
CA ALA A 205 5.44 -11.20 -21.71
C ALA A 205 5.36 -11.78 -23.13
N GLY A 206 4.80 -11.00 -24.06
CA GLY A 206 4.48 -11.44 -25.42
C GLY A 206 3.30 -12.40 -25.55
N GLY A 207 2.59 -12.70 -24.46
CA GLY A 207 1.40 -13.56 -24.47
C GLY A 207 0.10 -12.82 -24.10
N ALA A 208 -1.03 -13.46 -24.38
CA ALA A 208 -2.37 -12.90 -24.11
C ALA A 208 -2.66 -12.61 -22.62
N THR A 209 -1.91 -13.23 -21.70
CA THR A 209 -2.11 -13.04 -20.25
C THR A 209 -1.30 -11.89 -19.64
N ALA A 210 -0.44 -11.23 -20.41
CA ALA A 210 0.45 -10.16 -19.92
C ALA A 210 -0.32 -9.04 -19.19
N THR A 211 -1.43 -8.57 -19.75
CA THR A 211 -2.25 -7.49 -19.15
C THR A 211 -2.84 -7.90 -17.80
N ALA A 212 -3.33 -9.14 -17.69
CA ALA A 212 -3.85 -9.65 -16.42
C ALA A 212 -2.74 -9.80 -15.36
N ARG A 213 -1.55 -10.27 -15.77
CA ARG A 213 -0.38 -10.36 -14.88
C ARG A 213 0.15 -9.00 -14.44
N ARG A 214 0.09 -8.00 -15.31
CA ARG A 214 0.43 -6.61 -14.98
C ARG A 214 -0.51 -6.04 -13.92
N ALA A 215 -1.83 -6.22 -14.09
CA ALA A 215 -2.81 -5.79 -13.09
C ALA A 215 -2.57 -6.49 -11.73
N ALA A 216 -2.27 -7.79 -11.75
CA ALA A 216 -1.93 -8.54 -10.53
C ALA A 216 -0.61 -8.07 -9.87
N LEU A 217 0.37 -7.62 -10.66
CA LEU A 217 1.60 -7.02 -10.14
C LEU A 217 1.34 -5.66 -9.48
N THR A 218 0.53 -4.79 -10.10
CA THR A 218 0.12 -3.51 -9.51
C THR A 218 -0.58 -3.74 -8.17
N ALA A 219 -1.57 -4.64 -8.13
CA ALA A 219 -2.26 -4.98 -6.89
C ALA A 219 -1.31 -5.53 -5.80
N ALA A 220 -0.27 -6.29 -6.18
CA ALA A 220 0.73 -6.77 -5.24
C ALA A 220 1.64 -5.64 -4.71
N LEU A 221 2.01 -4.67 -5.55
CA LEU A 221 2.76 -3.49 -5.12
C LEU A 221 1.94 -2.64 -4.15
N ASP A 222 0.69 -2.33 -4.48
CA ASP A 222 -0.21 -1.55 -3.61
C ASP A 222 -0.38 -2.24 -2.25
N HIS A 223 -0.62 -3.55 -2.27
CA HIS A 223 -0.73 -4.37 -1.07
C HIS A 223 0.57 -4.38 -0.25
N ALA A 224 1.73 -4.47 -0.89
CA ALA A 224 3.02 -4.38 -0.21
C ALA A 224 3.25 -2.99 0.39
N GLN A 225 2.89 -1.91 -0.31
CA GLN A 225 2.97 -0.55 0.24
C GLN A 225 2.08 -0.38 1.46
N ASP A 226 0.84 -0.87 1.41
CA ASP A 226 -0.08 -0.86 2.54
C ASP A 226 0.45 -1.67 3.73
N ALA A 227 0.99 -2.87 3.47
CA ALA A 227 1.57 -3.73 4.51
C ALA A 227 2.80 -3.08 5.17
N LEU A 228 3.63 -2.39 4.36
CA LEU A 228 4.83 -1.68 4.81
C LEU A 228 4.52 -0.26 5.35
N GLY A 229 3.26 0.21 5.29
CA GLY A 229 2.87 1.56 5.70
C GLY A 229 3.14 1.89 7.18
N GLY A 230 3.47 0.88 8.00
CA GLY A 230 3.95 1.04 9.37
C GLY A 230 5.47 1.09 9.54
N ILE A 231 6.25 0.91 8.47
CA ILE A 231 7.72 0.99 8.51
C ILE A 231 8.12 2.44 8.72
N ARG A 232 8.83 2.68 9.83
CA ARG A 232 9.38 3.98 10.15
C ARG A 232 10.61 4.19 9.28
N SER A 233 10.64 5.24 8.47
CA SER A 233 11.82 5.60 7.65
C SER A 233 12.77 6.57 8.38
N GLY A 234 12.75 6.59 9.71
CA GLY A 234 13.47 7.58 10.54
C GLY A 234 14.48 6.97 11.50
N PRO A 235 15.09 7.79 12.40
CA PRO A 235 16.13 7.33 13.34
C PRO A 235 15.70 6.21 14.31
N ARG A 236 14.40 5.94 14.40
CA ARG A 236 13.79 4.91 15.25
C ARG A 236 13.43 3.62 14.49
N ALA A 237 13.82 3.52 13.22
CA ALA A 237 13.63 2.32 12.41
C ALA A 237 14.51 1.19 12.94
N SER A 238 13.93 0.01 13.15
CA SER A 238 14.75 -1.16 13.44
C SER A 238 15.56 -1.57 12.20
N PRO A 239 16.72 -2.24 12.36
CA PRO A 239 17.48 -2.76 11.23
C PRO A 239 16.64 -3.65 10.31
N GLU A 240 15.74 -4.48 10.86
CA GLU A 240 14.84 -5.35 10.09
C GLU A 240 13.84 -4.55 9.23
N GLU A 241 13.30 -3.46 9.77
CA GLU A 241 12.41 -2.54 9.03
C GLU A 241 13.16 -1.88 7.86
N LEU A 242 14.40 -1.44 8.08
CA LEU A 242 15.25 -0.86 7.02
C LEU A 242 15.62 -1.91 5.96
N ARG A 243 15.97 -3.13 6.37
CA ARG A 243 16.26 -4.27 5.47
C ARG A 243 15.07 -4.58 4.58
N LEU A 244 13.88 -4.66 5.17
CA LEU A 244 12.66 -4.96 4.43
C LEU A 244 12.28 -3.82 3.49
N GLY A 245 12.45 -2.57 3.91
CA GLY A 245 12.28 -1.39 3.06
C GLY A 245 13.23 -1.40 1.85
N ALA A 246 14.50 -1.76 2.04
CA ALA A 246 15.48 -1.90 0.95
C ALA A 246 15.08 -3.01 -0.04
N ARG A 247 14.64 -4.17 0.46
CA ARG A 247 14.14 -5.28 -0.38
C ARG A 247 12.89 -4.89 -1.17
N TYR A 248 11.97 -4.13 -0.56
CA TYR A 248 10.81 -3.60 -1.27
C TYR A 248 11.21 -2.59 -2.36
N GLY A 249 12.13 -1.66 -2.05
CA GLY A 249 12.65 -0.72 -3.05
C GLY A 249 13.28 -1.41 -4.26
N ALA A 250 14.04 -2.48 -4.03
CA ALA A 250 14.58 -3.31 -5.10
C ALA A 250 13.47 -4.06 -5.88
N ALA A 251 12.44 -4.55 -5.21
CA ALA A 251 11.29 -5.20 -5.86
C ALA A 251 10.54 -4.23 -6.78
N ALA A 252 10.34 -2.98 -6.36
CA ALA A 252 9.71 -1.93 -7.17
C ALA A 252 10.51 -1.63 -8.45
N ALA A 253 11.83 -1.44 -8.33
CA ALA A 253 12.71 -1.23 -9.49
C ALA A 253 12.68 -2.43 -10.47
N LEU A 254 12.63 -3.65 -9.94
CA LEU A 254 12.51 -4.86 -10.78
C LEU A 254 11.14 -4.95 -11.46
N ALA A 255 10.07 -4.57 -10.76
CA ALA A 255 8.71 -4.52 -11.31
C ALA A 255 8.61 -3.51 -12.45
N GLU A 256 9.25 -2.34 -12.35
CA GLU A 256 9.33 -1.35 -13.43
C GLU A 256 10.02 -1.92 -14.67
N ALA A 257 11.19 -2.57 -14.49
CA ALA A 257 11.90 -3.20 -15.60
C ALA A 257 11.08 -4.30 -16.28
N ALA A 258 10.40 -5.15 -15.50
CA ALA A 258 9.51 -6.18 -16.02
C ALA A 258 8.30 -5.60 -16.76
N THR A 259 7.76 -4.49 -16.26
CA THR A 259 6.65 -3.77 -16.86
C THR A 259 7.04 -3.14 -18.20
N ALA A 260 8.26 -2.59 -18.30
CA ALA A 260 8.82 -2.06 -19.53
C ALA A 260 9.02 -3.17 -20.58
N LEU A 261 9.53 -4.34 -20.16
CA LEU A 261 9.66 -5.51 -21.03
C LEU A 261 8.30 -6.06 -21.49
N ALA A 262 7.30 -6.11 -20.60
CA ALA A 262 5.96 -6.56 -20.98
C ALA A 262 5.31 -5.66 -22.04
N TRP A 263 5.62 -4.35 -22.04
CA TRP A 263 5.14 -3.41 -23.04
C TRP A 263 5.77 -3.61 -24.43
N THR A 264 6.96 -4.22 -24.53
CA THR A 264 7.56 -4.47 -25.85
C THR A 264 6.82 -5.54 -26.63
N GLY A 265 5.97 -6.33 -25.96
CA GLY A 265 5.17 -7.39 -26.60
C GLY A 265 5.99 -8.61 -27.05
N GLU A 266 7.26 -8.69 -26.68
CA GLU A 266 8.18 -9.77 -27.06
C GLU A 266 8.33 -10.78 -25.91
N PRO A 267 8.51 -12.08 -26.21
CA PRO A 267 8.74 -13.09 -25.20
C PRO A 267 10.10 -12.88 -24.52
N VAL A 268 10.11 -13.00 -23.19
CA VAL A 268 11.33 -12.83 -22.38
C VAL A 268 12.02 -14.18 -22.17
N PRO A 269 13.37 -14.27 -22.25
CA PRO A 269 14.09 -15.50 -21.98
C PRO A 269 13.82 -16.07 -20.59
N ARG A 270 13.58 -17.38 -20.48
CA ARG A 270 13.28 -18.08 -19.20
C ARG A 270 14.31 -17.81 -18.09
N ARG A 271 15.57 -17.56 -18.45
CA ARG A 271 16.64 -17.22 -17.51
C ARG A 271 16.35 -15.93 -16.72
N ALA A 272 15.70 -14.95 -17.35
CA ALA A 272 15.33 -13.68 -16.75
C ALA A 272 14.24 -13.82 -15.68
N VAL A 273 13.34 -14.80 -15.83
CA VAL A 273 12.27 -15.10 -14.86
C VAL A 273 12.81 -15.72 -13.57
N ARG A 274 13.88 -16.52 -13.67
CA ARG A 274 14.44 -17.29 -12.53
C ARG A 274 14.98 -16.40 -11.41
N GLY A 275 15.55 -15.25 -11.74
CA GLY A 275 16.08 -14.29 -10.75
C GLY A 275 14.99 -13.80 -9.79
N ALA A 276 13.87 -13.33 -10.35
CA ALA A 276 12.71 -12.87 -9.58
C ALA A 276 12.11 -13.99 -8.70
N ARG A 277 11.99 -15.23 -9.21
CA ARG A 277 11.51 -16.37 -8.41
C ARG A 277 12.44 -16.72 -7.23
N ARG A 278 13.76 -16.68 -7.45
CA ARG A 278 14.76 -16.90 -6.39
C ARG A 278 14.69 -15.81 -5.31
N LEU A 279 14.56 -14.55 -5.72
CA LEU A 279 14.36 -13.44 -4.80
C LEU A 279 13.09 -13.62 -3.97
N ALA A 280 11.96 -14.01 -4.59
CA ALA A 280 10.72 -14.31 -3.86
C ALA A 280 10.94 -15.38 -2.78
N ALA A 281 11.61 -16.50 -3.12
CA ALA A 281 11.93 -17.56 -2.17
C ALA A 281 12.87 -17.08 -1.04
N ALA A 282 13.88 -16.27 -1.37
CA ALA A 282 14.82 -15.71 -0.42
C ALA A 282 14.15 -14.76 0.58
N VAL A 283 13.22 -13.90 0.12
CA VAL A 283 12.39 -13.09 1.02
C VAL A 283 11.61 -13.99 1.97
N ARG A 284 10.90 -15.01 1.46
CA ARG A 284 10.09 -15.93 2.30
C ARG A 284 10.90 -16.70 3.33
N ALA A 285 12.14 -17.04 3.01
CA ALA A 285 13.04 -17.74 3.92
C ALA A 285 13.70 -16.79 4.95
N GLY A 286 13.68 -15.47 4.69
CA GLY A 286 14.48 -14.51 5.44
C GLY A 286 15.98 -14.74 5.24
N ALA A 287 16.37 -15.23 4.07
CA ALA A 287 17.72 -15.67 3.75
C ALA A 287 18.37 -14.76 2.69
N PRO A 288 19.71 -14.79 2.55
CA PRO A 288 20.37 -14.19 1.39
C PRO A 288 19.85 -14.80 0.09
N CYS A 289 19.84 -14.03 -0.99
CA CYS A 289 19.32 -14.51 -2.28
C CYS A 289 20.24 -15.53 -2.97
N GLY A 290 21.52 -15.58 -2.57
CA GLY A 290 22.54 -16.37 -3.25
C GLY A 290 22.78 -15.89 -4.69
N PRO A 291 23.52 -16.66 -5.50
CA PRO A 291 23.82 -16.28 -6.87
C PRO A 291 22.55 -16.22 -7.73
N LEU A 292 22.33 -15.06 -8.37
CA LEU A 292 21.22 -14.86 -9.30
C LEU A 292 21.66 -15.12 -10.75
N PRO A 293 20.80 -15.75 -11.57
CA PRO A 293 21.11 -15.94 -12.99
C PRO A 293 20.97 -14.61 -13.76
N ALA A 294 22.09 -14.08 -14.26
CA ALA A 294 22.08 -12.88 -15.12
C ALA A 294 21.28 -13.10 -16.42
N PRO A 295 20.32 -12.24 -16.78
CA PRO A 295 19.68 -12.22 -18.09
C PRO A 295 20.68 -11.89 -19.21
N PRO A 296 20.39 -12.25 -20.47
CA PRO A 296 21.22 -11.84 -21.60
C PRO A 296 21.08 -10.32 -21.82
N ARG A 297 22.20 -9.61 -21.99
CA ARG A 297 22.25 -8.15 -22.21
C ARG A 297 22.02 -7.72 -23.67
N THR A 298 21.22 -8.47 -24.42
CA THR A 298 21.02 -8.30 -25.87
C THR A 298 20.16 -7.08 -26.22
N ALA A 299 19.19 -6.73 -25.37
CA ALA A 299 18.28 -5.61 -25.59
C ALA A 299 18.33 -4.59 -24.42
N PRO A 300 17.98 -3.31 -24.64
CA PRO A 300 17.95 -2.30 -23.58
C PRO A 300 17.10 -2.70 -22.37
N GLY A 301 15.91 -3.26 -22.60
CA GLY A 301 15.03 -3.72 -21.51
C GLY A 301 15.62 -4.86 -20.68
N LEU A 302 16.36 -5.77 -21.32
CA LEU A 302 17.03 -6.88 -20.61
C LEU A 302 18.25 -6.41 -19.84
N ARG A 303 18.96 -5.37 -20.32
CA ARG A 303 20.02 -4.70 -19.55
C ARG A 303 19.47 -4.03 -18.31
N ALA A 304 18.37 -3.27 -18.44
CA ALA A 304 17.71 -2.63 -17.30
C ALA A 304 17.22 -3.67 -16.27
N LEU A 305 16.75 -4.83 -16.72
CA LEU A 305 16.37 -5.94 -15.85
C LEU A 305 17.57 -6.54 -15.11
N ASP A 306 18.70 -6.74 -15.79
CA ASP A 306 19.93 -7.24 -15.15
C ASP A 306 20.45 -6.24 -14.10
N ASP A 307 20.47 -4.96 -14.42
CA ASP A 307 20.89 -3.91 -13.48
C ASP A 307 19.93 -3.78 -12.28
N ALA A 308 18.64 -4.07 -12.46
CA ALA A 308 17.67 -4.16 -11.36
C ALA A 308 17.88 -5.42 -10.51
N LEU A 309 18.26 -6.56 -11.11
CA LEU A 309 18.61 -7.79 -10.37
C LEU A 309 19.90 -7.62 -9.57
N LEU A 310 20.91 -6.92 -10.12
CA LEU A 310 22.14 -6.60 -9.40
C LEU A 310 21.86 -5.71 -8.18
N ARG A 311 21.10 -4.63 -8.37
CA ARG A 311 20.64 -3.77 -7.26
C ARG A 311 19.83 -4.55 -6.22
N ALA A 312 19.05 -5.53 -6.64
CA ALA A 312 18.34 -6.41 -5.72
C ALA A 312 19.30 -7.31 -4.94
N ALA A 313 20.31 -7.91 -5.57
CA ALA A 313 21.31 -8.71 -4.87
C ALA A 313 22.08 -7.87 -3.83
N GLU A 314 22.50 -6.66 -4.20
CA GLU A 314 23.14 -5.69 -3.28
C GLU A 314 22.25 -5.37 -2.08
N ALA A 315 20.95 -5.11 -2.32
CA ALA A 315 19.99 -4.85 -1.24
C ALA A 315 19.83 -6.04 -0.27
N PHE A 316 19.99 -7.28 -0.74
CA PHE A 316 19.98 -8.47 0.13
C PHE A 316 21.30 -8.61 0.91
N ASP A 317 22.43 -8.34 0.29
CA ASP A 317 23.76 -8.43 0.91
C ASP A 317 23.97 -7.33 1.97
N ASP A 318 23.67 -6.08 1.64
CA ASP A 318 23.80 -4.93 2.56
C ASP A 318 22.81 -5.02 3.72
N ALA A 319 21.63 -5.57 3.46
CA ALA A 319 20.70 -5.92 4.50
C ALA A 319 21.34 -6.89 5.50
N ASP A 320 21.90 -8.01 5.03
CA ASP A 320 22.43 -9.06 5.90
C ASP A 320 23.68 -8.63 6.69
N ARG A 321 24.50 -7.72 6.14
CA ARG A 321 25.68 -7.15 6.83
C ARG A 321 25.35 -6.23 8.01
N GLY A 322 24.09 -5.86 8.21
CA GLY A 322 23.67 -5.02 9.33
C GLY A 322 24.09 -3.56 9.13
N GLY A 323 23.36 -2.88 8.24
CA GLY A 323 23.52 -1.48 7.84
C GLY A 323 24.36 -0.59 8.75
N ARG A 324 25.64 -0.41 8.38
CA ARG A 324 26.31 0.88 8.59
C ARG A 324 25.86 1.77 7.43
N PRO A 325 25.39 3.01 7.67
CA PRO A 325 25.16 3.94 6.56
C PRO A 325 26.45 4.04 5.74
N PRO A 326 26.39 4.25 4.42
CA PRO A 326 27.59 4.45 3.62
C PRO A 326 28.34 5.65 4.19
N GLY A 327 29.32 5.36 5.04
CA GLY A 327 30.31 6.32 5.46
C GLY A 327 30.95 6.77 4.17
N THR A 328 30.93 8.08 3.96
CA THR A 328 31.72 8.79 2.97
C THR A 328 32.93 7.97 2.59
N ALA A 329 32.91 7.42 1.38
CA ALA A 329 34.11 6.88 0.77
C ALA A 329 35.09 8.05 0.70
N ARG A 330 35.91 8.20 1.75
CA ARG A 330 37.14 8.97 1.69
C ARG A 330 37.95 8.23 0.64
N THR A 331 37.88 8.73 -0.58
CA THR A 331 38.96 8.65 -1.54
C THR A 331 40.25 8.83 -0.74
N ARG A 332 40.98 7.73 -0.56
CA ARG A 332 42.40 7.79 -0.20
C ARG A 332 43.08 8.30 -1.46
N PRO A 333 43.63 9.52 -1.49
CA PRO A 333 44.61 9.84 -2.50
C PRO A 333 45.87 9.05 -2.13
N GLY A 334 46.34 8.23 -3.07
CA GLY A 334 47.66 7.62 -2.99
C GLY A 334 48.71 8.69 -2.70
N GLY A 335 49.68 8.33 -1.86
CA GLY A 335 50.69 9.25 -1.41
C GLY A 335 51.71 9.62 -2.48
N THR A 336 52.19 10.86 -2.39
CA THR A 336 53.57 11.28 -2.66
C THR A 336 53.89 12.40 -1.66
N ARG A 337 55.04 12.28 -0.98
CA ARG A 337 55.60 13.20 0.05
C ARG A 337 56.22 14.47 -0.61
N PRO A 338 56.95 15.34 0.12
CA PRO A 338 56.50 16.35 1.08
C PRO A 338 57.02 17.78 0.74
N GLY A 339 56.43 18.86 1.26
CA GLY A 339 57.08 20.16 1.28
C GLY A 339 56.17 21.37 1.60
N GLY A 340 56.50 22.09 2.67
CA GLY A 340 56.13 23.51 2.88
C GLY A 340 54.91 23.84 3.76
N LEU A 341 55.16 24.31 4.99
CA LEU A 341 54.28 25.12 5.87
C LEU A 341 54.45 26.64 5.53
N PRO A 342 53.67 27.61 6.09
CA PRO A 342 52.21 27.74 6.12
C PRO A 342 51.66 29.19 5.87
N ALA A 343 50.34 29.30 5.56
CA ALA A 343 49.36 30.36 5.95
C ALA A 343 49.50 31.84 5.46
N PRO A 344 48.48 32.73 5.65
CA PRO A 344 47.03 32.57 5.88
C PRO A 344 46.13 33.46 4.97
N GLY A 345 44.81 33.21 4.93
CA GLY A 345 43.85 34.16 4.35
C GLY A 345 42.38 33.81 4.49
N ARG A 346 41.77 34.32 5.58
CA ARG A 346 40.35 34.72 5.76
C ARG A 346 39.19 33.73 5.53
N ALA A 347 38.55 33.40 6.66
CA ALA A 347 37.09 33.23 6.82
C ALA A 347 36.35 34.58 6.56
N PRO A 348 35.00 34.69 6.43
CA PRO A 348 34.00 33.82 7.09
C PRO A 348 32.67 33.53 6.34
N GLY A 349 31.86 32.67 6.97
CA GLY A 349 30.40 32.85 7.00
C GLY A 349 29.56 31.85 6.21
N GLY A 350 28.52 31.31 6.86
CA GLY A 350 27.37 30.74 6.16
C GLY A 350 26.95 29.35 6.60
N ALA A 351 26.51 29.22 7.85
CA ALA A 351 25.68 28.10 8.27
C ALA A 351 24.37 28.08 7.47
N ALA A 352 24.13 27.00 6.72
CA ALA A 352 22.83 26.68 6.16
C ALA A 352 22.68 25.16 6.06
N GLY A 353 22.25 24.55 7.17
CA GLY A 353 21.77 23.18 7.18
C GLY A 353 20.49 23.08 6.36
N ARG A 354 20.60 22.52 5.15
CA ARG A 354 19.45 22.08 4.37
C ARG A 354 19.32 20.57 4.50
N GLY A 355 18.36 20.15 5.34
CA GLY A 355 17.86 18.80 5.38
C GLY A 355 17.28 18.43 4.02
N ARG A 356 17.80 17.36 3.42
CA ARG A 356 17.18 16.74 2.25
C ARG A 356 16.07 15.84 2.75
N ALA A 357 14.84 16.33 2.66
CA ALA A 357 13.66 15.50 2.56
C ALA A 357 13.78 14.70 1.26
N VAL A 358 13.90 13.37 1.37
CA VAL A 358 13.76 12.48 0.22
C VAL A 358 12.26 12.38 -0.05
N THR A 359 11.78 13.24 -0.94
CA THR A 359 10.45 13.14 -1.53
C THR A 359 10.45 11.97 -2.50
N TRP A 360 9.62 10.96 -2.23
CA TRP A 360 9.29 9.93 -3.21
C TRP A 360 8.54 10.62 -4.36
N GLY A 361 9.21 10.71 -5.51
CA GLY A 361 8.75 11.49 -6.65
C GLY A 361 7.46 10.95 -7.24
N ALA A 362 6.38 11.72 -7.08
CA ALA A 362 5.30 11.76 -8.05
C ALA A 362 5.87 12.35 -9.36
N ALA A 363 5.89 11.55 -10.42
CA ALA A 363 6.24 12.03 -11.75
C ALA A 363 5.19 13.06 -12.19
N ARG A 364 5.59 14.33 -12.28
CA ARG A 364 4.81 15.38 -12.93
C ARG A 364 4.85 15.14 -14.43
N ALA A 365 3.73 14.70 -14.99
CA ALA A 365 3.51 14.74 -16.43
C ALA A 365 3.45 16.20 -16.88
N GLY A 366 4.45 16.64 -17.65
CA GLY A 366 4.39 17.89 -18.40
C GLY A 366 3.38 17.77 -19.55
N PRO A 367 2.77 18.88 -20.02
CA PRO A 367 1.77 18.82 -21.08
C PRO A 367 2.38 18.35 -22.40
N CYS A 368 1.86 17.25 -22.94
CA CYS A 368 2.15 16.79 -24.30
C CYS A 368 1.61 17.81 -25.31
N ARG A 369 2.50 18.39 -26.12
CA ARG A 369 2.10 19.06 -27.36
C ARG A 369 1.56 18.01 -28.34
N PRO A 370 0.44 18.25 -29.03
CA PRO A 370 -0.04 17.35 -30.07
C PRO A 370 0.92 17.36 -31.27
N ALA A 371 1.22 16.17 -31.79
CA ALA A 371 1.98 16.00 -33.03
C ALA A 371 1.14 16.44 -34.24
N PRO A 372 1.75 17.02 -35.30
CA PRO A 372 1.04 17.44 -36.50
C PRO A 372 0.51 16.24 -37.29
N HIS A 373 -0.73 16.38 -37.77
CA HIS A 373 -1.39 15.41 -38.66
C HIS A 373 -0.59 15.22 -39.96
N PRO A 374 -0.44 13.98 -40.46
CA PRO A 374 0.08 13.75 -41.80
C PRO A 374 -1.00 14.12 -42.83
N THR A 375 -0.68 15.05 -43.72
CA THR A 375 -1.48 15.35 -44.91
C THR A 375 -1.41 14.18 -45.90
N PRO A 376 -2.53 13.80 -46.55
CA PRO A 376 -2.49 12.79 -47.60
C PRO A 376 -1.83 13.38 -48.85
N ARG A 377 -0.72 12.77 -49.29
CA ARG A 377 -0.17 12.98 -50.63
C ARG A 377 -1.10 12.30 -51.64
N VAL A 378 -1.83 13.11 -52.39
CA VAL A 378 -2.43 12.71 -53.67
C VAL A 378 -1.28 12.41 -54.62
N THR A 379 -1.04 11.13 -54.90
CA THR A 379 -0.24 10.68 -56.04
C THR A 379 -1.26 10.24 -57.08
N GLY A 380 -1.49 11.09 -58.07
CA GLY A 380 -2.20 10.73 -59.27
C GLY A 380 -1.23 10.00 -60.18
N ASP A 381 -1.49 8.72 -60.43
CA ASP A 381 -0.92 8.00 -61.56
C ASP A 381 -2.06 7.62 -62.51
N LEU A 382 -1.98 8.27 -63.67
CA LEU A 382 -2.73 7.99 -64.88
C LEU A 382 -2.25 6.64 -65.44
N VAL A 383 -3.17 5.67 -65.58
CA VAL A 383 -2.96 4.51 -66.44
C VAL A 383 -4.01 4.56 -67.56
N PRO A 384 -3.60 4.61 -68.85
CA PRO A 384 -4.52 4.53 -69.96
C PRO A 384 -4.74 3.06 -70.33
N THR A 385 -5.97 2.57 -70.22
CA THR A 385 -6.36 1.30 -70.86
C THR A 385 -6.83 1.60 -72.28
N ARG A 386 -6.00 1.23 -73.25
CA ARG A 386 -6.32 1.16 -74.68
C ARG A 386 -6.35 -0.32 -75.07
N THR A 387 -7.52 -0.77 -75.53
CA THR A 387 -7.80 -1.82 -76.53
C THR A 387 -7.09 -3.18 -76.46
N GLY A 388 -7.91 -4.23 -76.34
CA GLY A 388 -7.65 -5.61 -76.69
C GLY A 388 -8.96 -6.38 -76.60
#